data_AF-A0A1V9Y8C3-F1
#
_entry.id   AF-A0A1V9Y8C3-F1
#
_cell.length_a   1.000
_cell.length_b   1.000
_cell.length_c   1.000
_cell.angle_alpha   90.00
_cell.angle_beta   90.00
_cell.angle_gamma   90.00
#
_symmetry.space_group_name_H-M   'P 1'
#
loop_
_entity.id
_entity.type
_entity.pdbx_description
1 polymer ?
#
loop_
_entity_poly.entity_id
_entity_poly.type
_entity_poly.pdbx_seq_one_letter_code
_entity_poly.pdbx_strand_id
1 'polypeptide(L)'
;MKWSFWLTLAFSKNLVDGAACSYSTLPTPILVADTNCYGLNASVCGVDPTCKVINSELKNTYYEFGGFNSVGDMTSYTQDYLAISNTSSVNLKLMRLPITVISLIFRHITKLDLIQIKTTLPDTLTALSFVNTSLGVIPTDFKWPEKLFTVVLRVVELQNIPRNLPIGLSELAIQGNYLKDLNYLPSGLTFLNLAGNELTEISTVDLRSVTFLALSNNPLTTFSFVQLSGSLQYFSCDNCSLSNITVNAATYAALNALPAWDRDTSADTYVGYTLNKRVTANPTACQAIGGTVKPLWASSSTYPISACVVASAASTTSTTKPSSTPSQAPAPVPVPAGNESSNSSSNNTAMIIGIVVGVIGVIGIIGAVIIVKRRNQQQTQFEDYQTNYVDVNAQYRYDPNYNDNTGNSSLK
;
A
#
# COMPACT_ATOMS: atom_id res chain seq x y z
N MET A 1 -8.93 -36.48 83.47
CA MET A 1 -8.50 -37.53 82.53
C MET A 1 -9.56 -37.64 81.43
N LYS A 2 -9.11 -37.62 80.16
CA LYS A 2 -9.87 -37.83 78.90
C LYS A 2 -10.72 -36.65 78.38
N TRP A 3 -10.06 -35.82 77.57
CA TRP A 3 -10.70 -35.05 76.49
C TRP A 3 -10.74 -35.92 75.24
N SER A 4 -11.92 -36.08 74.64
CA SER A 4 -12.09 -36.79 73.37
C SER A 4 -12.14 -35.76 72.24
N PHE A 5 -11.07 -35.68 71.45
CA PHE A 5 -11.04 -34.94 70.19
C PHE A 5 -11.70 -35.79 69.10
N TRP A 6 -12.80 -35.28 68.54
CA TRP A 6 -13.35 -35.79 67.28
C TRP A 6 -12.58 -35.14 66.13
N LEU A 7 -11.83 -35.95 65.38
CA LEU A 7 -11.16 -35.55 64.15
C LEU A 7 -12.16 -35.65 63.00
N THR A 8 -12.78 -34.54 62.60
CA THR A 8 -13.51 -34.45 61.34
C THR A 8 -12.50 -34.37 60.19
N LEU A 9 -12.33 -35.49 59.47
CA LEU A 9 -11.64 -35.53 58.18
C LEU A 9 -12.49 -34.79 57.14
N ALA A 10 -12.17 -33.52 56.91
CA ALA A 10 -12.63 -32.81 55.73
C ALA A 10 -11.88 -33.36 54.50
N PHE A 11 -12.55 -34.16 53.68
CA PHE A 11 -12.11 -34.43 52.31
C PHE A 11 -12.27 -33.13 51.52
N SER A 12 -11.21 -32.32 51.47
CA SER A 12 -11.08 -31.30 50.43
C SER A 12 -10.91 -32.02 49.11
N LYS A 13 -11.99 -32.15 48.34
CA LYS A 13 -11.89 -32.37 46.90
C LYS A 13 -11.07 -31.20 46.37
N ASN A 14 -9.80 -31.44 46.05
CA ASN A 14 -9.06 -30.59 45.13
C ASN A 14 -9.79 -30.70 43.79
N LEU A 15 -10.79 -29.83 43.59
CA LEU A 15 -11.17 -29.40 42.26
C LEU A 15 -9.92 -28.73 41.71
N VAL A 16 -9.14 -29.51 40.96
CA VAL A 16 -8.22 -28.95 39.98
C VAL A 16 -9.14 -28.22 39.00
N ASP A 17 -9.40 -26.94 39.25
CA ASP A 17 -9.90 -26.05 38.22
C ASP A 17 -8.87 -26.15 37.09
N GLY A 18 -9.20 -26.94 36.06
CA GLY A 18 -8.40 -26.97 34.84
C GLY A 18 -8.32 -25.53 34.37
N ALA A 19 -7.11 -24.96 34.36
CA ALA A 19 -6.90 -23.57 34.00
C ALA A 19 -7.66 -23.28 32.70
N ALA A 20 -8.57 -22.31 32.74
CA ALA A 20 -9.38 -21.97 31.58
C ALA A 20 -8.46 -21.60 30.41
N CYS A 21 -8.71 -22.18 29.23
CA CYS A 21 -7.87 -21.94 28.07
C CYS A 21 -7.87 -20.45 27.68
N SER A 22 -6.66 -19.88 27.58
CA SER A 22 -6.42 -18.48 27.19
C SER A 22 -7.00 -18.12 25.82
N TYR A 23 -7.27 -19.12 24.97
CA TYR A 23 -7.76 -18.94 23.61
C TYR A 23 -9.26 -19.22 23.43
N SER A 24 -10.01 -19.37 24.53
CA SER A 24 -11.45 -19.71 24.51
C SER A 24 -12.33 -18.79 23.66
N THR A 25 -11.87 -17.57 23.33
CA THR A 25 -12.59 -16.61 22.48
C THR A 25 -12.14 -16.58 21.02
N LEU A 26 -11.09 -17.34 20.65
CA LEU A 26 -10.51 -17.28 19.31
C LEU A 26 -11.14 -18.31 18.36
N PRO A 27 -11.32 -17.99 17.07
CA PRO A 27 -11.66 -18.96 16.05
C PRO A 27 -10.58 -20.04 15.86
N THR A 28 -10.99 -21.31 15.76
CA THR A 28 -10.12 -22.44 15.42
C THR A 28 -9.87 -22.54 13.91
N PRO A 29 -8.71 -23.05 13.43
CA PRO A 29 -7.53 -23.45 14.20
C PRO A 29 -6.67 -22.25 14.62
N ILE A 30 -6.05 -22.34 15.80
CA ILE A 30 -5.22 -21.28 16.40
C ILE A 30 -3.75 -21.71 16.34
N LEU A 31 -2.91 -20.92 15.67
CA LEU A 31 -1.46 -21.11 15.67
C LEU A 31 -0.88 -20.58 16.98
N VAL A 32 -0.09 -21.41 17.67
CA VAL A 32 0.58 -21.02 18.92
C VAL A 32 2.00 -21.57 18.97
N ALA A 33 2.85 -20.91 19.76
CA ALA A 33 4.16 -21.36 20.17
C ALA A 33 4.34 -21.12 21.66
N ASP A 34 3.61 -21.88 22.48
CA ASP A 34 3.56 -21.73 23.93
C ASP A 34 3.58 -23.11 24.64
N THR A 35 3.23 -23.12 25.93
CA THR A 35 3.22 -24.33 26.76
C THR A 35 2.30 -25.44 26.23
N ASN A 36 1.30 -25.12 25.40
CA ASN A 36 0.43 -26.13 24.80
C ASN A 36 1.17 -27.01 23.78
N CYS A 37 2.31 -26.55 23.26
CA CYS A 37 3.14 -27.31 22.34
C CYS A 37 4.23 -28.13 23.06
N TYR A 38 4.30 -28.08 24.40
CA TYR A 38 5.33 -28.80 25.14
C TYR A 38 5.16 -30.32 25.02
N GLY A 39 6.28 -31.02 24.82
CA GLY A 39 6.30 -32.47 24.59
C GLY A 39 6.00 -32.88 23.14
N LEU A 40 5.76 -31.93 22.24
CA LEU A 40 5.69 -32.17 20.80
C LEU A 40 7.07 -32.09 20.15
N ASN A 41 7.14 -32.47 18.87
CA ASN A 41 8.36 -32.42 18.06
C ASN A 41 8.79 -30.99 17.67
N ALA A 42 7.96 -29.98 17.96
CA ALA A 42 8.20 -28.58 17.63
C ALA A 42 7.66 -27.66 18.74
N SER A 43 8.23 -26.45 18.84
CA SER A 43 7.76 -25.38 19.71
C SER A 43 6.52 -24.68 19.17
N VAL A 44 6.07 -25.03 17.96
CA VAL A 44 4.85 -24.55 17.31
C VAL A 44 3.85 -25.68 17.14
N CYS A 45 2.58 -25.37 17.33
CA CYS A 45 1.47 -26.30 17.14
C CYS A 45 0.17 -25.56 16.83
N GLY A 46 -0.83 -26.30 16.36
CA GLY A 46 -2.19 -25.82 16.24
C GLY A 46 -3.05 -26.30 17.40
N VAL A 47 -3.80 -25.38 18.01
CA VAL A 47 -4.75 -25.69 19.09
C VAL A 47 -6.17 -25.25 18.74
N ASP A 48 -7.14 -25.84 19.44
CA ASP A 48 -8.53 -25.37 19.47
C ASP A 48 -8.77 -24.40 20.66
N PRO A 49 -9.97 -23.80 20.81
CA PRO A 49 -10.28 -22.86 21.88
C PRO A 49 -10.32 -23.51 23.28
N THR A 50 -10.17 -24.83 23.37
CA THR A 50 -10.00 -25.57 24.63
C THR A 50 -8.53 -25.85 24.94
N CYS A 51 -7.60 -25.31 24.14
CA CYS A 51 -6.14 -25.53 24.22
C CYS A 51 -5.73 -26.97 23.90
N LYS A 52 -6.65 -27.77 23.33
CA LYS A 52 -6.31 -29.10 22.85
C LYS A 52 -5.53 -28.97 21.54
N VAL A 53 -4.40 -29.68 21.46
CA VAL A 53 -3.61 -29.76 20.24
C VAL A 53 -4.41 -30.49 19.15
N ILE A 54 -4.63 -29.80 18.03
CA ILE A 54 -5.31 -30.30 16.82
C ILE A 54 -4.36 -30.41 15.62
N ASN A 55 -3.15 -29.84 15.72
CA ASN A 55 -2.08 -30.03 14.75
C ASN A 55 -0.73 -30.10 15.46
N SER A 56 -0.12 -31.28 15.46
CA SER A 56 1.19 -31.57 16.08
C SER A 56 2.29 -31.87 15.07
N GLU A 57 2.02 -31.74 13.76
CA GLU A 57 2.95 -32.10 12.68
C GLU A 57 3.82 -30.93 12.21
N LEU A 58 3.62 -29.74 12.79
CA LEU A 58 4.43 -28.56 12.51
C LEU A 58 5.89 -28.77 12.93
N LYS A 59 6.80 -28.00 12.33
CA LYS A 59 8.25 -28.09 12.55
C LYS A 59 8.83 -26.73 12.94
N ASN A 60 9.89 -26.74 13.75
CA ASN A 60 10.62 -25.51 14.12
C ASN A 60 11.27 -24.81 12.93
N THR A 61 11.54 -25.55 11.85
CA THR A 61 12.10 -24.99 10.61
C THR A 61 11.04 -24.32 9.73
N TYR A 62 9.76 -24.42 10.09
CA TYR A 62 8.70 -23.75 9.34
C TYR A 62 8.67 -22.27 9.69
N TYR A 63 8.55 -21.49 8.62
CA TYR A 63 8.49 -20.04 8.66
C TYR A 63 7.20 -19.50 8.06
N GLU A 64 6.40 -20.36 7.41
CA GLU A 64 5.10 -20.03 6.85
C GLU A 64 4.03 -21.00 7.39
N PHE A 65 2.92 -20.43 7.84
CA PHE A 65 1.82 -21.15 8.46
C PHE A 65 0.50 -20.82 7.76
N GLY A 66 0.03 -21.80 6.97
CA GLY A 66 -1.20 -21.70 6.20
C GLY A 66 -2.44 -22.22 6.94
N GLY A 67 -3.61 -21.64 6.68
CA GLY A 67 -4.89 -22.22 7.10
C GLY A 67 -5.26 -22.02 8.57
N PHE A 68 -4.55 -21.15 9.29
CA PHE A 68 -4.89 -20.76 10.65
C PHE A 68 -5.85 -19.57 10.68
N ASN A 69 -6.92 -19.70 11.48
CA ASN A 69 -7.94 -18.65 11.61
C ASN A 69 -7.60 -17.67 12.73
N SER A 70 -6.65 -18.02 13.59
CA SER A 70 -6.15 -17.15 14.66
C SER A 70 -4.67 -17.38 14.93
N VAL A 71 -4.00 -16.36 15.44
CA VAL A 71 -2.65 -16.46 16.01
C VAL A 71 -2.71 -16.09 17.49
N GLY A 72 -2.25 -16.99 18.34
CA GLY A 72 -2.18 -16.80 19.79
C GLY A 72 -0.79 -16.39 20.27
N ASP A 73 -0.37 -16.91 21.42
CA ASP A 73 0.95 -16.64 21.96
C ASP A 73 2.00 -17.40 21.13
N MET A 74 2.90 -16.66 20.48
CA MET A 74 4.00 -17.18 19.66
C MET A 74 5.35 -16.99 20.35
N THR A 75 5.41 -16.68 21.65
CA THR A 75 6.66 -16.29 22.34
C THR A 75 7.76 -17.36 22.34
N SER A 76 7.44 -18.64 22.14
CA SER A 76 8.44 -19.72 22.00
C SER A 76 8.81 -20.02 20.53
N TYR A 77 8.34 -19.21 19.59
CA TYR A 77 8.75 -19.28 18.20
C TYR A 77 10.17 -18.75 18.03
N THR A 78 11.03 -19.49 17.33
CA THR A 78 12.48 -19.23 17.36
C THR A 78 13.05 -18.67 16.07
N GLN A 79 12.28 -18.65 14.97
CA GLN A 79 12.75 -18.07 13.72
C GLN A 79 12.60 -16.55 13.74
N ASP A 80 13.37 -15.90 12.87
CA ASP A 80 13.39 -14.46 12.68
C ASP A 80 12.38 -13.98 11.61
N TYR A 81 11.93 -14.90 10.78
CA TYR A 81 10.88 -14.71 9.79
C TYR A 81 9.61 -15.47 10.17
N LEU A 82 8.45 -14.79 10.11
CA LEU A 82 7.13 -15.39 10.29
C LEU A 82 6.19 -14.96 9.16
N ALA A 83 5.61 -15.93 8.47
CA ALA A 83 4.54 -15.73 7.50
C ALA A 83 3.24 -16.43 7.95
N ILE A 84 2.15 -15.66 7.94
CA ILE A 84 0.79 -16.17 8.13
C ILE A 84 0.11 -16.12 6.77
N SER A 85 -0.38 -17.27 6.30
CA SER A 85 -0.87 -17.36 4.92
C SER A 85 -2.14 -18.16 4.70
N ASN A 86 -2.68 -18.04 3.48
CA ASN A 86 -3.69 -18.93 2.91
C ASN A 86 -4.89 -19.17 3.85
N THR A 87 -5.55 -18.09 4.26
CA THR A 87 -6.73 -18.14 5.13
C THR A 87 -7.75 -17.07 4.74
N SER A 88 -9.05 -17.34 4.91
CA SER A 88 -10.07 -16.33 4.59
C SER A 88 -10.00 -15.12 5.53
N SER A 89 -9.66 -15.35 6.80
CA SER A 89 -9.50 -14.29 7.79
C SER A 89 -8.63 -14.78 8.93
N VAL A 90 -7.86 -13.89 9.54
CA VAL A 90 -7.08 -14.21 10.73
C VAL A 90 -7.42 -13.26 11.88
N ASN A 91 -7.64 -13.83 13.07
CA ASN A 91 -7.80 -13.09 14.32
C ASN A 91 -6.43 -12.95 15.01
N LEU A 92 -6.03 -11.72 15.31
CA LEU A 92 -4.73 -11.41 15.89
C LEU A 92 -4.83 -10.80 17.29
N LYS A 93 -6.04 -10.79 17.89
CA LYS A 93 -6.31 -10.11 19.15
C LYS A 93 -5.43 -10.57 20.31
N LEU A 94 -5.08 -11.85 20.34
CA LEU A 94 -4.21 -12.44 21.38
C LEU A 94 -2.82 -12.79 20.83
N MET A 95 -2.46 -12.26 19.66
CA MET A 95 -1.15 -12.50 19.07
C MET A 95 -0.07 -11.88 19.95
N ARG A 96 0.94 -12.69 20.31
CA ARG A 96 2.13 -12.22 21.01
C ARG A 96 3.36 -12.75 20.29
N LEU A 97 4.06 -11.86 19.60
CA LEU A 97 5.27 -12.23 18.86
C LEU A 97 6.51 -12.17 19.76
N PRO A 98 7.48 -13.09 19.59
CA PRO A 98 8.75 -12.99 20.27
C PRO A 98 9.62 -11.92 19.62
N ILE A 99 10.60 -11.42 20.37
CA ILE A 99 11.59 -10.43 19.90
C ILE A 99 12.49 -10.95 18.78
N THR A 100 12.55 -12.28 18.60
CA THR A 100 13.32 -12.91 17.53
C THR A 100 12.74 -12.61 16.16
N VAL A 101 11.41 -12.44 16.05
CA VAL A 101 10.75 -12.12 14.79
C VAL A 101 11.10 -10.67 14.40
N ILE A 102 11.83 -10.54 13.30
CA ILE A 102 12.22 -9.27 12.68
C ILE A 102 11.49 -9.04 11.35
N SER A 103 11.02 -10.10 10.69
CA SER A 103 10.26 -10.05 9.45
C SER A 103 8.91 -10.73 9.62
N LEU A 104 7.83 -9.98 9.36
CA LEU A 104 6.45 -10.47 9.45
C LEU A 104 5.73 -10.30 8.11
N ILE A 105 5.15 -11.38 7.60
CA ILE A 105 4.38 -11.38 6.34
C ILE A 105 2.97 -11.92 6.57
N PHE A 106 1.98 -11.20 6.04
CA PHE A 106 0.63 -11.70 5.83
C PHE A 106 0.40 -11.91 4.33
N ARG A 107 0.05 -13.13 3.91
CA ARG A 107 -0.08 -13.47 2.48
C ARG A 107 -1.36 -14.23 2.18
N HIS A 108 -2.05 -13.90 1.08
CA HIS A 108 -3.25 -14.63 0.66
C HIS A 108 -4.33 -14.68 1.74
N ILE A 109 -4.59 -13.51 2.37
CA ILE A 109 -5.63 -13.38 3.40
C ILE A 109 -6.80 -12.58 2.84
N THR A 110 -7.97 -13.21 2.69
CA THR A 110 -9.12 -12.54 2.06
C THR A 110 -9.57 -11.30 2.82
N LYS A 111 -9.45 -11.28 4.16
CA LYS A 111 -9.74 -10.10 4.98
C LYS A 111 -8.87 -10.05 6.23
N LEU A 112 -8.15 -8.94 6.42
CA LEU A 112 -7.37 -8.67 7.62
C LEU A 112 -7.71 -7.30 8.20
N ASP A 113 -8.12 -7.28 9.47
CA ASP A 113 -8.44 -6.04 10.20
C ASP A 113 -7.24 -5.57 11.02
N LEU A 114 -6.59 -4.51 10.55
CA LEU A 114 -5.42 -3.92 11.19
C LEU A 114 -5.71 -3.28 12.56
N ILE A 115 -6.98 -3.05 12.94
CA ILE A 115 -7.32 -2.52 14.27
C ILE A 115 -6.87 -3.50 15.37
N GLN A 116 -6.88 -4.81 15.08
CA GLN A 116 -6.47 -5.85 16.02
C GLN A 116 -4.96 -5.85 16.29
N ILE A 117 -4.17 -5.21 15.42
CA ILE A 117 -2.71 -5.27 15.40
C ILE A 117 -2.06 -4.12 16.20
N LYS A 118 -2.83 -3.08 16.57
CA LYS A 118 -2.33 -1.81 17.13
C LYS A 118 -1.40 -1.93 18.33
N THR A 119 -1.46 -3.03 19.09
CA THR A 119 -0.66 -3.23 20.31
C THR A 119 0.15 -4.52 20.29
N THR A 120 0.19 -5.24 19.16
CA THR A 120 0.71 -6.62 19.11
C THR A 120 2.00 -6.76 18.32
N LEU A 121 2.43 -5.73 17.57
CA LEU A 121 3.67 -5.77 16.81
C LEU A 121 4.84 -5.31 17.69
N PRO A 122 5.93 -6.11 17.79
CA PRO A 122 7.09 -5.71 18.55
C PRO A 122 7.93 -4.67 17.79
N ASP A 123 8.55 -3.74 18.52
CA ASP A 123 9.47 -2.73 17.96
C ASP A 123 10.77 -3.32 17.41
N THR A 124 10.96 -4.64 17.47
CA THR A 124 12.06 -5.37 16.82
C THR A 124 11.82 -5.62 15.34
N LEU A 125 10.57 -5.48 14.86
CA LEU A 125 10.26 -5.66 13.45
C LEU A 125 10.99 -4.63 12.59
N THR A 126 11.75 -5.13 11.62
CA THR A 126 12.44 -4.36 10.59
C THR A 126 11.75 -4.49 9.24
N ALA A 127 10.98 -5.56 9.01
CA ALA A 127 10.21 -5.77 7.79
C ALA A 127 8.76 -6.16 8.08
N LEU A 128 7.82 -5.50 7.41
CA LEU A 128 6.39 -5.81 7.48
C LEU A 128 5.78 -5.85 6.07
N SER A 129 5.21 -7.01 5.72
CA SER A 129 4.65 -7.23 4.39
C SER A 129 3.20 -7.69 4.44
N PHE A 130 2.38 -7.12 3.57
CA PHE A 130 1.03 -7.58 3.26
C PHE A 130 0.95 -7.86 1.76
N VAL A 131 0.71 -9.11 1.39
CA VAL A 131 0.73 -9.58 0.01
C VAL A 131 -0.57 -10.26 -0.33
N ASN A 132 -1.28 -9.76 -1.35
CA ASN A 132 -2.58 -10.27 -1.77
C ASN A 132 -3.50 -10.49 -0.56
N THR A 133 -3.66 -9.40 0.21
CA THR A 133 -4.36 -9.41 1.50
C THR A 133 -5.25 -8.17 1.58
N SER A 134 -6.57 -8.33 1.65
CA SER A 134 -7.46 -7.16 1.73
C SER A 134 -7.40 -6.57 3.14
N LEU A 135 -6.80 -5.38 3.25
CA LEU A 135 -6.64 -4.64 4.52
C LEU A 135 -7.83 -3.71 4.82
N GLY A 136 -8.73 -3.52 3.85
CA GLY A 136 -9.70 -2.44 3.90
C GLY A 136 -9.00 -1.07 4.02
N VAL A 137 -9.45 -0.23 4.96
CA VAL A 137 -8.81 1.06 5.24
C VAL A 137 -7.80 0.89 6.36
N ILE A 138 -6.53 1.21 6.10
CA ILE A 138 -5.52 1.29 7.16
C ILE A 138 -5.90 2.45 8.10
N PRO A 139 -6.13 2.20 9.41
CA PRO A 139 -6.49 3.26 10.34
C PRO A 139 -5.45 4.37 10.38
N THR A 140 -5.88 5.63 10.41
CA THR A 140 -4.96 6.79 10.43
C THR A 140 -4.10 6.86 11.68
N ASP A 141 -4.54 6.21 12.76
CA ASP A 141 -3.86 6.08 14.04
C ASP A 141 -3.12 4.74 14.17
N PHE A 142 -2.99 3.96 13.09
CA PHE A 142 -2.19 2.75 13.08
C PHE A 142 -0.74 3.05 13.47
N LYS A 143 -0.22 2.30 14.45
CA LYS A 143 1.13 2.45 14.98
C LYS A 143 2.04 1.47 14.26
N TRP A 144 2.76 1.99 13.28
CA TRP A 144 3.84 1.26 12.62
C TRP A 144 5.00 1.07 13.61
N PRO A 145 5.62 -0.13 13.69
CA PRO A 145 6.84 -0.33 14.47
C PRO A 145 7.93 0.66 14.05
N GLU A 146 8.55 1.32 15.03
CA GLU A 146 9.45 2.46 14.74
C GLU A 146 10.73 2.06 13.99
N LYS A 147 11.15 0.79 14.11
CA LYS A 147 12.37 0.26 13.48
C LYS A 147 12.14 -0.36 12.10
N LEU A 148 10.94 -0.23 11.51
CA LEU A 148 10.72 -0.73 10.16
C LEU A 148 11.67 -0.04 9.18
N PHE A 149 12.46 -0.87 8.50
CA PHE A 149 13.32 -0.53 7.39
C PHE A 149 12.60 -0.77 6.06
N THR A 150 11.78 -1.83 6.01
CA THR A 150 11.09 -2.32 4.81
C THR A 150 9.59 -2.45 5.04
N VAL A 151 8.80 -1.90 4.11
CA VAL A 151 7.34 -2.10 4.05
C VAL A 151 6.93 -2.54 2.64
N VAL A 152 6.20 -3.65 2.57
CA VAL A 152 5.63 -4.17 1.32
C VAL A 152 4.11 -4.23 1.43
N LEU A 153 3.43 -3.57 0.51
CA LEU A 153 1.98 -3.47 0.40
C LEU A 153 1.59 -3.86 -1.02
N ARG A 154 1.47 -5.15 -1.28
CA ARG A 154 1.27 -5.71 -2.62
C ARG A 154 -0.14 -6.26 -2.77
N VAL A 155 -0.93 -5.72 -3.70
CA VAL A 155 -2.32 -6.16 -3.96
C VAL A 155 -3.13 -6.17 -2.66
N VAL A 156 -3.20 -5.01 -2.02
CA VAL A 156 -3.91 -4.80 -0.73
C VAL A 156 -5.05 -3.79 -0.86
N GLU A 157 -5.41 -3.44 -2.10
CA GLU A 157 -6.53 -2.57 -2.48
C GLU A 157 -6.40 -1.11 -1.99
N LEU A 158 -5.18 -0.62 -1.80
CA LEU A 158 -4.92 0.74 -1.32
C LEU A 158 -5.21 1.81 -2.38
N GLN A 159 -5.83 2.91 -1.95
CA GLN A 159 -6.03 4.11 -2.79
C GLN A 159 -5.03 5.23 -2.49
N ASN A 160 -4.42 5.21 -1.30
CA ASN A 160 -3.47 6.21 -0.84
C ASN A 160 -2.29 5.53 -0.13
N ILE A 161 -1.13 6.17 -0.15
CA ILE A 161 0.00 5.76 0.69
C ILE A 161 -0.43 5.91 2.17
N PRO A 162 -0.14 4.94 3.04
CA PRO A 162 -0.52 5.03 4.44
C PRO A 162 0.13 6.23 5.13
N ARG A 163 -0.64 6.93 5.98
CA ARG A 163 -0.09 8.00 6.81
C ARG A 163 0.81 7.43 7.90
N ASN A 164 1.73 8.27 8.37
CA ASN A 164 2.60 7.99 9.52
C ASN A 164 3.48 6.75 9.34
N LEU A 165 3.88 6.42 8.12
CA LEU A 165 4.97 5.47 7.89
C LEU A 165 6.22 5.94 8.66
N PRO A 166 7.03 5.02 9.22
CA PRO A 166 8.18 5.38 10.06
C PRO A 166 9.19 6.28 9.36
N ILE A 167 9.76 7.24 10.09
CA ILE A 167 10.75 8.19 9.53
C ILE A 167 12.06 7.51 9.12
N GLY A 168 12.38 6.34 9.71
CA GLY A 168 13.55 5.53 9.36
C GLY A 168 13.32 4.55 8.20
N LEU A 169 12.13 4.56 7.57
CA LEU A 169 11.82 3.66 6.47
C LEU A 169 12.73 3.95 5.27
N SER A 170 13.41 2.92 4.76
CA SER A 170 14.32 3.03 3.62
C SER A 170 13.75 2.39 2.36
N GLU A 171 12.92 1.35 2.51
CA GLU A 171 12.42 0.54 1.42
C GLU A 171 10.91 0.46 1.46
N LEU A 172 10.28 0.96 0.38
CA LEU A 172 8.83 0.97 0.25
C LEU A 172 8.41 0.37 -1.09
N ALA A 173 7.60 -0.68 -1.03
CA ALA A 173 6.93 -1.26 -2.18
C ALA A 173 5.41 -1.18 -1.98
N ILE A 174 4.71 -0.43 -2.85
CA ILE A 174 3.25 -0.40 -2.91
C ILE A 174 2.84 -0.81 -4.32
N GLN A 175 2.68 -2.11 -4.55
CA GLN A 175 2.53 -2.70 -5.89
C GLN A 175 1.12 -3.22 -6.13
N GLY A 176 0.60 -3.09 -7.34
CA GLY A 176 -0.70 -3.68 -7.68
C GLY A 176 -1.87 -3.10 -6.88
N ASN A 177 -1.84 -1.79 -6.61
CA ASN A 177 -2.90 -1.08 -5.88
C ASN A 177 -3.56 -0.03 -6.78
N TYR A 178 -4.27 0.92 -6.17
CA TYR A 178 -5.04 1.96 -6.85
C TYR A 178 -4.52 3.37 -6.52
N LEU A 179 -3.20 3.51 -6.28
CA LEU A 179 -2.61 4.82 -5.98
C LEU A 179 -2.74 5.76 -7.19
N LYS A 180 -3.14 7.02 -6.93
CA LYS A 180 -3.28 8.07 -7.95
C LYS A 180 -2.31 9.23 -7.78
N ASP A 181 -1.75 9.38 -6.59
CA ASP A 181 -0.77 10.39 -6.24
C ASP A 181 0.25 9.83 -5.25
N LEU A 182 1.25 10.65 -4.93
CA LEU A 182 2.33 10.31 -4.00
C LEU A 182 2.16 11.04 -2.65
N ASN A 183 0.96 11.48 -2.30
CA ASN A 183 0.72 12.10 -1.01
C ASN A 183 1.10 11.15 0.11
N TYR A 184 1.79 11.66 1.14
CA TYR A 184 2.33 10.90 2.27
C TYR A 184 3.52 9.98 1.95
N LEU A 185 4.12 10.08 0.76
CA LEU A 185 5.38 9.39 0.48
C LEU A 185 6.47 9.85 1.47
N PRO A 186 7.12 8.92 2.20
CA PRO A 186 8.24 9.26 3.07
C PRO A 186 9.42 9.84 2.29
N SER A 187 10.09 10.84 2.87
CA SER A 187 11.39 11.32 2.38
C SER A 187 12.51 10.36 2.78
N GLY A 188 13.57 10.27 2.00
CA GLY A 188 14.77 9.51 2.37
C GLY A 188 14.76 8.03 1.95
N LEU A 189 13.73 7.59 1.23
CA LEU A 189 13.67 6.24 0.66
C LEU A 189 14.84 6.01 -0.31
N THR A 190 15.47 4.84 -0.23
CA THR A 190 16.47 4.35 -1.18
C THR A 190 15.84 3.42 -2.21
N PHE A 191 14.80 2.68 -1.81
CA PHE A 191 14.06 1.78 -2.67
C PHE A 191 12.59 2.20 -2.73
N LEU A 192 12.09 2.45 -3.95
CA LEU A 192 10.70 2.80 -4.19
C LEU A 192 10.11 2.01 -5.36
N ASN A 193 9.17 1.13 -5.05
CA ASN A 193 8.44 0.36 -6.06
C ASN A 193 6.94 0.64 -6.01
N LEU A 194 6.45 1.32 -7.05
CA LEU A 194 5.06 1.72 -7.22
C LEU A 194 4.44 1.08 -8.47
N ALA A 195 4.98 -0.05 -8.92
CA ALA A 195 4.52 -0.71 -10.13
C ALA A 195 3.06 -1.20 -10.02
N GLY A 196 2.30 -1.10 -11.10
CA GLY A 196 0.91 -1.56 -11.15
C GLY A 196 -0.03 -0.73 -10.27
N ASN A 197 0.02 0.59 -10.40
CA ASN A 197 -0.95 1.50 -9.76
C ASN A 197 -1.73 2.30 -10.82
N GLU A 198 -2.46 3.32 -10.38
CA GLU A 198 -3.23 4.22 -11.24
C GLU A 198 -2.57 5.62 -11.36
N LEU A 199 -1.25 5.71 -11.19
CA LEU A 199 -0.52 6.97 -11.27
C LEU A 199 -0.55 7.51 -12.71
N THR A 200 -1.16 8.67 -12.91
CA THR A 200 -1.18 9.36 -14.22
C THR A 200 -0.09 10.42 -14.34
N GLU A 201 0.35 10.96 -13.20
CA GLU A 201 1.38 11.99 -13.14
C GLU A 201 2.28 11.79 -11.91
N ILE A 202 3.58 12.04 -12.10
CA ILE A 202 4.53 12.26 -11.01
C ILE A 202 5.19 13.60 -11.28
N SER A 203 4.94 14.56 -10.39
CA SER A 203 5.50 15.91 -10.51
C SER A 203 6.00 16.48 -9.19
N THR A 204 7.09 17.25 -9.28
CA THR A 204 7.61 18.06 -8.15
C THR A 204 7.94 17.21 -6.91
N VAL A 205 8.56 16.05 -7.11
CA VAL A 205 8.98 15.15 -6.02
C VAL A 205 10.50 15.06 -5.95
N ASP A 206 11.04 15.15 -4.74
CA ASP A 206 12.46 14.92 -4.48
C ASP A 206 12.72 13.44 -4.19
N LEU A 207 13.40 12.77 -5.12
CA LEU A 207 13.76 11.36 -5.05
C LEU A 207 15.28 11.17 -5.15
N ARG A 208 16.07 12.17 -4.73
CA ARG A 208 17.55 12.09 -4.79
C ARG A 208 18.15 11.01 -3.89
N SER A 209 17.43 10.54 -2.86
CA SER A 209 17.88 9.38 -2.07
C SER A 209 17.62 8.04 -2.77
N VAL A 210 16.72 7.99 -3.75
CA VAL A 210 16.27 6.76 -4.40
C VAL A 210 17.35 6.23 -5.34
N THR A 211 17.73 4.97 -5.13
CA THR A 211 18.61 4.20 -6.00
C THR A 211 17.82 3.24 -6.90
N PHE A 212 16.63 2.80 -6.47
CA PHE A 212 15.73 1.93 -7.23
C PHE A 212 14.34 2.56 -7.35
N LEU A 213 13.92 2.87 -8.58
CA LEU A 213 12.60 3.43 -8.86
C LEU A 213 11.85 2.59 -9.88
N ALA A 214 10.78 1.91 -9.45
CA ALA A 214 9.92 1.13 -10.33
C ALA A 214 8.52 1.73 -10.44
N LEU A 215 8.14 2.10 -11.67
CA LEU A 215 6.88 2.77 -12.02
C LEU A 215 6.10 2.02 -13.11
N SER A 216 6.60 0.87 -13.57
CA SER A 216 5.98 0.09 -14.64
C SER A 216 4.51 -0.22 -14.37
N ASN A 217 3.72 -0.37 -15.44
CA ASN A 217 2.29 -0.66 -15.40
C ASN A 217 1.46 0.42 -14.68
N ASN A 218 1.88 1.68 -14.74
CA ASN A 218 1.03 2.82 -14.41
C ASN A 218 0.56 3.50 -15.70
N PRO A 219 -0.64 4.11 -15.74
CA PRO A 219 -1.08 4.96 -16.85
C PRO A 219 -0.35 6.32 -16.90
N LEU A 220 0.94 6.34 -16.53
CA LEU A 220 1.73 7.54 -16.32
C LEU A 220 1.95 8.28 -17.64
N THR A 221 1.42 9.50 -17.77
CA THR A 221 1.58 10.37 -18.94
C THR A 221 2.61 11.47 -18.73
N THR A 222 2.83 11.87 -17.47
CA THR A 222 3.68 13.00 -17.09
C THR A 222 4.69 12.59 -16.02
N PHE A 223 5.96 12.84 -16.29
CA PHE A 223 7.07 12.76 -15.34
C PHE A 223 7.83 14.08 -15.36
N SER A 224 7.53 14.99 -14.44
CA SER A 224 8.00 16.38 -14.53
C SER A 224 8.56 16.93 -13.22
N PHE A 225 9.67 17.68 -13.28
CA PHE A 225 10.30 18.29 -12.10
C PHE A 225 10.60 17.32 -10.94
N VAL A 226 10.73 16.02 -11.24
CA VAL A 226 11.23 15.02 -10.31
C VAL A 226 12.73 15.22 -10.18
N GLN A 227 13.25 15.17 -8.95
CA GLN A 227 14.67 15.29 -8.69
C GLN A 227 15.27 13.91 -8.45
N LEU A 228 16.17 13.49 -9.34
CA LEU A 228 16.99 12.29 -9.20
C LEU A 228 18.47 12.69 -9.18
N SER A 229 19.31 11.82 -8.63
CA SER A 229 20.78 12.00 -8.58
C SER A 229 21.50 10.83 -9.22
N GLY A 230 22.80 10.97 -9.44
CA GLY A 230 23.66 9.91 -10.00
C GLY A 230 23.79 8.66 -9.13
N SER A 231 23.14 8.60 -7.97
CA SER A 231 22.98 7.38 -7.16
C SER A 231 21.90 6.44 -7.70
N LEU A 232 21.07 6.89 -8.66
CA LEU A 232 20.05 6.06 -9.29
C LEU A 232 20.73 4.90 -10.05
N GLN A 233 20.33 3.67 -9.71
CA GLN A 233 20.84 2.43 -10.29
C GLN A 233 19.79 1.75 -11.17
N TYR A 234 18.51 1.90 -10.84
CA TYR A 234 17.42 1.28 -11.59
C TYR A 234 16.23 2.22 -11.78
N PHE A 235 15.72 2.28 -13.01
CA PHE A 235 14.50 2.99 -13.36
C PHE A 235 13.62 2.14 -14.28
N SER A 236 12.40 1.82 -13.89
CA SER A 236 11.45 1.15 -14.79
C SER A 236 10.16 1.93 -14.97
N CYS A 237 9.72 2.03 -16.22
CA CYS A 237 8.43 2.58 -16.60
C CYS A 237 7.89 1.84 -17.85
N ASP A 238 8.03 0.52 -17.86
CA ASP A 238 7.41 -0.30 -18.90
C ASP A 238 5.89 -0.19 -18.82
N ASN A 239 5.24 -0.19 -19.97
CA ASN A 239 3.80 -0.02 -20.11
C ASN A 239 3.24 1.32 -19.60
N CYS A 240 4.11 2.28 -19.25
CA CYS A 240 3.72 3.68 -19.09
C CYS A 240 3.22 4.28 -20.41
N SER A 241 2.55 5.43 -20.35
CA SER A 241 2.06 6.17 -21.52
C SER A 241 2.63 7.58 -21.56
N LEU A 242 3.92 7.70 -21.21
CA LEU A 242 4.62 8.97 -21.07
C LEU A 242 4.57 9.76 -22.39
N SER A 243 4.09 10.99 -22.29
CA SER A 243 4.14 11.98 -23.37
C SER A 243 4.93 13.23 -22.96
N ASN A 244 5.13 13.43 -21.66
CA ASN A 244 5.88 14.53 -21.11
C ASN A 244 6.92 14.02 -20.09
N ILE A 245 8.20 14.13 -20.46
CA ILE A 245 9.32 14.04 -19.53
C ILE A 245 9.96 15.43 -19.49
N THR A 246 9.80 16.15 -18.38
CA THR A 246 10.38 17.50 -18.20
C THR A 246 11.22 17.52 -16.93
N VAL A 247 12.54 17.59 -17.05
CA VAL A 247 13.45 17.39 -15.91
C VAL A 247 14.58 18.41 -15.93
N ASN A 248 15.25 18.62 -14.80
CA ASN A 248 16.46 19.44 -14.77
C ASN A 248 17.68 18.67 -15.31
N ALA A 249 18.80 19.38 -15.50
CA ALA A 249 20.03 18.80 -16.02
C ALA A 249 20.58 17.62 -15.17
N ALA A 250 20.48 17.71 -13.84
CA ALA A 250 20.96 16.66 -12.94
C ALA A 250 20.15 15.36 -13.08
N THR A 251 18.82 15.47 -13.10
CA THR A 251 17.91 14.33 -13.27
C THR A 251 18.04 13.72 -14.67
N TYR A 252 18.17 14.54 -15.70
CA TYR A 252 18.46 14.06 -17.05
C TYR A 252 19.76 13.24 -17.07
N ALA A 253 20.83 13.74 -16.44
CA ALA A 253 22.11 13.03 -16.40
C ALA A 253 22.01 11.71 -15.62
N ALA A 254 21.29 11.69 -14.49
CA ALA A 254 21.05 10.48 -13.71
C ALA A 254 20.33 9.40 -14.52
N LEU A 255 19.23 9.75 -15.19
CA LEU A 255 18.49 8.83 -16.05
C LEU A 255 19.37 8.34 -17.20
N ASN A 256 19.99 9.26 -17.94
CA ASN A 256 20.73 8.95 -19.15
C ASN A 256 22.03 8.16 -18.90
N ALA A 257 22.51 8.07 -17.66
CA ALA A 257 23.65 7.25 -17.27
C ALA A 257 23.31 5.76 -17.14
N LEU A 258 22.02 5.42 -16.99
CA LEU A 258 21.59 4.03 -16.83
C LEU A 258 21.83 3.23 -18.13
N PRO A 259 22.46 2.04 -18.06
CA PRO A 259 22.48 1.11 -19.19
C PRO A 259 21.07 0.56 -19.45
N ALA A 260 20.82 0.00 -20.64
CA ALA A 260 19.61 -0.79 -20.82
C ALA A 260 19.68 -2.00 -19.86
N TRP A 261 18.59 -2.29 -19.16
CA TRP A 261 18.56 -3.45 -18.27
C TRP A 261 18.75 -4.74 -19.07
N ASP A 262 19.63 -5.61 -18.59
CA ASP A 262 19.98 -6.90 -19.20
C ASP A 262 18.87 -7.96 -19.09
N ARG A 263 17.77 -7.63 -18.39
CA ARG A 263 16.66 -8.53 -18.08
C ARG A 263 17.07 -9.73 -17.24
N ASP A 264 18.18 -9.62 -16.51
CA ASP A 264 18.55 -10.61 -15.52
C ASP A 264 17.63 -10.50 -14.30
N THR A 265 16.56 -11.27 -14.33
CA THR A 265 15.61 -11.38 -13.21
C THR A 265 16.17 -12.18 -12.04
N SER A 266 17.32 -12.85 -12.22
CA SER A 266 17.98 -13.63 -11.17
C SER A 266 19.02 -12.84 -10.38
N ALA A 267 19.41 -11.66 -10.88
CA ALA A 267 20.35 -10.77 -10.23
C ALA A 267 19.92 -10.37 -8.81
N ASP A 268 20.91 -10.10 -7.96
CA ASP A 268 20.67 -9.60 -6.60
C ASP A 268 20.19 -8.15 -6.56
N THR A 269 20.56 -7.38 -7.58
CA THR A 269 20.13 -6.00 -7.76
C THR A 269 19.85 -5.77 -9.25
N TYR A 270 18.74 -5.12 -9.57
CA TYR A 270 18.50 -4.67 -10.94
C TYR A 270 19.29 -3.40 -11.20
N VAL A 271 19.89 -3.33 -12.39
CA VAL A 271 20.68 -2.20 -12.84
C VAL A 271 20.25 -1.83 -14.25
N GLY A 272 20.05 -0.53 -14.47
CA GLY A 272 19.70 0.01 -15.77
C GLY A 272 18.29 0.57 -15.85
N TYR A 273 17.81 0.79 -17.08
CA TYR A 273 16.49 1.31 -17.33
C TYR A 273 15.61 0.35 -18.14
N THR A 274 14.29 0.50 -17.96
CA THR A 274 13.28 -0.04 -18.87
C THR A 274 12.22 1.01 -19.19
N LEU A 275 11.99 1.25 -20.48
CA LEU A 275 10.90 2.08 -21.00
C LEU A 275 10.57 1.62 -22.42
N ASN A 276 9.50 0.83 -22.54
CA ASN A 276 9.15 0.12 -23.78
C ASN A 276 8.22 0.90 -24.75
N LYS A 277 8.10 2.23 -24.62
CA LYS A 277 7.30 3.05 -25.55
C LYS A 277 8.04 4.33 -25.93
N ARG A 278 7.72 4.82 -27.14
CA ARG A 278 8.16 6.13 -27.63
C ARG A 278 7.66 7.25 -26.72
N VAL A 279 8.54 8.19 -26.42
CA VAL A 279 8.20 9.47 -25.78
C VAL A 279 8.72 10.59 -26.64
N THR A 280 7.89 11.58 -26.95
CA THR A 280 8.27 12.71 -27.80
C THR A 280 7.94 14.01 -27.08
N ALA A 281 8.96 14.63 -26.48
CA ALA A 281 8.83 15.94 -25.89
C ALA A 281 8.45 16.99 -26.95
N ASN A 282 7.48 17.85 -26.62
CA ASN A 282 7.05 18.95 -27.49
C ASN A 282 8.12 20.06 -27.51
N PRO A 283 8.77 20.36 -28.66
CA PRO A 283 9.85 21.34 -28.71
C PRO A 283 9.41 22.76 -28.36
N THR A 284 8.23 23.19 -28.83
CA THR A 284 7.69 24.52 -28.56
C THR A 284 7.35 24.69 -27.09
N ALA A 285 6.67 23.71 -26.49
CA ALA A 285 6.35 23.74 -25.06
C ALA A 285 7.63 23.71 -24.21
N CYS A 286 8.64 22.94 -24.63
CA CYS A 286 9.91 22.86 -23.93
C CYS A 286 10.67 24.20 -23.98
N GLN A 287 10.75 24.83 -25.15
CA GLN A 287 11.39 26.15 -25.31
C GLN A 287 10.66 27.24 -24.53
N ALA A 288 9.32 27.19 -24.45
CA ALA A 288 8.51 28.16 -23.72
C ALA A 288 8.81 28.19 -22.21
N ILE A 289 9.31 27.07 -21.64
CA ILE A 289 9.77 27.00 -20.25
C ILE A 289 11.30 27.11 -20.10
N GLY A 290 11.98 27.61 -21.13
CA GLY A 290 13.45 27.78 -21.13
C GLY A 290 14.22 26.45 -21.18
N GLY A 291 13.58 25.38 -21.64
CA GLY A 291 14.17 24.06 -21.79
C GLY A 291 14.63 23.75 -23.21
N THR A 292 15.44 22.71 -23.30
CA THR A 292 15.91 22.14 -24.58
C THR A 292 15.53 20.67 -24.64
N VAL A 293 14.95 20.24 -25.76
CA VAL A 293 14.65 18.82 -25.98
C VAL A 293 15.96 18.05 -26.19
N LYS A 294 16.17 16.98 -25.43
CA LYS A 294 17.32 16.08 -25.54
C LYS A 294 16.85 14.63 -25.64
N PRO A 295 17.51 13.77 -26.42
CA PRO A 295 17.22 12.34 -26.43
C PRO A 295 17.66 11.71 -25.11
N LEU A 296 16.90 10.73 -24.61
CA LEU A 296 17.30 9.85 -23.51
C LEU A 296 17.69 8.48 -24.08
N TRP A 297 18.79 7.94 -23.57
CA TRP A 297 19.30 6.60 -23.92
C TRP A 297 19.48 6.35 -25.42
N ALA A 298 19.94 7.37 -26.14
CA ALA A 298 20.03 7.35 -27.61
C ALA A 298 20.85 6.18 -28.19
N SER A 299 21.81 5.66 -27.42
CA SER A 299 22.69 4.56 -27.84
C SER A 299 22.14 3.16 -27.53
N SER A 300 21.14 3.03 -26.66
CA SER A 300 20.69 1.73 -26.14
C SER A 300 19.18 1.50 -26.24
N SER A 301 18.37 2.55 -26.36
CA SER A 301 16.92 2.39 -26.40
C SER A 301 16.44 1.94 -27.77
N THR A 302 15.58 0.92 -27.78
CA THR A 302 14.85 0.49 -29.00
C THR A 302 13.83 1.53 -29.45
N TYR A 303 13.33 2.36 -28.54
CA TYR A 303 12.33 3.40 -28.84
C TYR A 303 12.95 4.80 -28.73
N PRO A 304 12.61 5.73 -29.64
CA PRO A 304 13.04 7.11 -29.49
C PRO A 304 12.31 7.73 -28.31
N ILE A 305 13.09 8.16 -27.33
CA ILE A 305 12.63 8.78 -26.10
C ILE A 305 13.33 10.14 -26.02
N SER A 306 12.56 11.20 -25.82
CA SER A 306 13.12 12.53 -25.59
C SER A 306 12.51 13.19 -24.36
N ALA A 307 13.33 13.97 -23.68
CA ALA A 307 12.96 14.76 -22.52
C ALA A 307 13.16 16.25 -22.79
N CYS A 308 12.30 17.09 -22.24
CA CYS A 308 12.57 18.51 -22.08
C CYS A 308 13.50 18.72 -20.90
N VAL A 309 14.69 19.27 -21.15
CA VAL A 309 15.68 19.55 -20.10
C VAL A 309 15.71 21.04 -19.82
N VAL A 310 15.22 21.43 -18.65
CA VAL A 310 15.21 22.82 -18.18
C VAL A 310 16.46 23.13 -17.36
N ALA A 311 16.95 24.37 -17.44
CA ALA A 311 17.86 24.89 -16.43
C ALA A 311 17.11 24.85 -15.08
N SER A 312 17.75 24.35 -14.01
CA SER A 312 17.09 24.19 -12.72
C SER A 312 16.41 25.50 -12.34
N ALA A 313 15.08 25.51 -12.29
CA ALA A 313 14.33 26.71 -11.99
C ALA A 313 14.77 27.19 -10.60
N ALA A 314 15.44 28.34 -10.56
CA ALA A 314 15.54 29.12 -9.34
C ALA A 314 14.10 29.30 -8.85
N SER A 315 13.80 28.77 -7.65
CA SER A 315 12.51 28.89 -7.00
C SER A 315 12.01 30.31 -7.13
N THR A 316 11.03 30.54 -8.00
CA THR A 316 10.44 31.85 -8.20
C THR A 316 9.40 32.05 -7.11
N THR A 317 9.86 32.34 -5.90
CA THR A 317 9.04 32.94 -4.85
C THR A 317 8.72 34.36 -5.31
N SER A 318 7.64 34.51 -6.08
CA SER A 318 7.02 35.81 -6.32
C SER A 318 6.22 36.19 -5.08
N THR A 319 6.91 36.79 -4.11
CA THR A 319 6.29 37.40 -2.93
C THR A 319 5.70 38.76 -3.34
N THR A 320 4.53 38.76 -3.96
CA THR A 320 3.69 39.97 -4.03
C THR A 320 2.72 39.97 -2.86
N LYS A 321 3.20 40.58 -1.77
CA LYS A 321 2.43 40.97 -0.58
C LYS A 321 1.31 41.96 -0.98
N PRO A 322 0.02 41.69 -0.73
CA PRO A 322 -0.99 42.74 -0.71
C PRO A 322 -0.91 43.45 0.64
N SER A 323 -0.54 44.72 0.60
CA SER A 323 -0.62 45.63 1.75
C SER A 323 -2.08 45.96 2.03
N SER A 324 -2.58 45.57 3.21
CA SER A 324 -3.87 46.01 3.72
C SER A 324 -3.72 47.35 4.44
N THR A 325 -4.53 48.33 4.04
CA THR A 325 -4.85 49.50 4.86
C THR A 325 -6.36 49.73 4.76
N PRO A 326 -7.08 49.91 5.88
CA PRO A 326 -8.54 49.95 5.88
C PRO A 326 -9.03 51.36 5.56
N SER A 327 -9.90 51.49 4.56
CA SER A 327 -10.62 52.74 4.31
C SER A 327 -12.10 52.59 4.66
N GLN A 328 -12.60 53.65 5.28
CA GLN A 328 -13.82 53.78 6.05
C GLN A 328 -15.11 53.65 5.24
N ALA A 329 -16.14 53.19 5.95
CA ALA A 329 -17.55 53.29 5.57
C ALA A 329 -18.02 54.75 5.46
N PRO A 330 -19.10 54.99 4.71
CA PRO A 330 -20.17 55.83 5.24
C PRO A 330 -21.54 55.15 5.21
N ALA A 331 -22.33 55.46 6.24
CA ALA A 331 -23.72 55.09 6.46
C ALA A 331 -24.67 56.12 5.77
N PRO A 332 -26.02 56.11 5.96
CA PRO A 332 -26.96 55.87 4.85
C PRO A 332 -28.07 56.96 4.65
N VAL A 333 -28.95 56.74 3.66
CA VAL A 333 -30.34 57.29 3.48
C VAL A 333 -30.42 58.72 2.86
N PRO A 334 -31.49 59.20 2.13
CA PRO A 334 -32.87 58.71 1.95
C PRO A 334 -33.46 58.58 0.52
N VAL A 335 -34.61 57.89 0.50
CA VAL A 335 -35.66 57.76 -0.54
C VAL A 335 -36.33 59.11 -0.87
N PRO A 336 -36.84 59.30 -2.10
CA PRO A 336 -38.29 59.53 -2.25
C PRO A 336 -38.95 58.75 -3.42
N ALA A 337 -40.28 58.69 -3.33
CA ALA A 337 -41.22 57.86 -4.07
C ALA A 337 -41.70 58.41 -5.43
N GLY A 338 -42.32 57.54 -6.23
CA GLY A 338 -43.53 57.88 -7.01
C GLY A 338 -43.55 57.53 -8.51
N ASN A 339 -44.49 56.63 -8.88
CA ASN A 339 -45.21 56.46 -10.16
C ASN A 339 -44.45 56.09 -11.46
N GLU A 340 -44.96 55.33 -12.43
CA GLU A 340 -46.14 54.47 -12.65
C GLU A 340 -45.92 53.76 -14.01
N SER A 341 -46.44 52.54 -14.20
CA SER A 341 -46.80 51.88 -15.49
C SER A 341 -45.67 51.56 -16.51
N SER A 342 -45.62 50.46 -17.27
CA SER A 342 -46.62 49.50 -17.76
C SER A 342 -45.96 48.24 -18.36
N ASN A 343 -46.69 47.11 -18.34
CA ASN A 343 -46.65 45.93 -19.24
C ASN A 343 -45.36 45.08 -19.27
N SER A 344 -45.34 43.76 -19.39
CA SER A 344 -46.29 42.63 -19.56
C SER A 344 -45.37 41.39 -19.41
N SER A 345 -45.70 40.24 -18.81
CA SER A 345 -46.63 39.25 -19.34
C SER A 345 -46.54 37.95 -18.50
N SER A 346 -47.70 37.50 -18.02
CA SER A 346 -48.17 36.11 -17.90
C SER A 346 -47.28 34.99 -17.32
N ASN A 347 -47.58 34.66 -16.05
CA ASN A 347 -47.89 33.35 -15.45
C ASN A 347 -47.54 32.04 -16.20
N ASN A 348 -46.96 31.08 -15.47
CA ASN A 348 -47.75 30.06 -14.76
C ASN A 348 -46.87 29.11 -13.93
N THR A 349 -47.06 29.14 -12.62
CA THR A 349 -46.68 28.10 -11.67
C THR A 349 -47.85 27.12 -11.55
N ALA A 350 -47.65 25.86 -11.94
CA ALA A 350 -48.49 24.76 -11.46
C ALA A 350 -47.77 23.41 -11.60
N MET A 351 -47.62 22.74 -10.44
CA MET A 351 -47.69 21.28 -10.27
C MET A 351 -46.53 20.41 -10.79
N ILE A 352 -45.52 20.17 -9.95
CA ILE A 352 -44.75 18.89 -9.95
C ILE A 352 -44.48 18.49 -8.48
N ILE A 353 -45.43 17.75 -7.89
CA ILE A 353 -45.18 16.92 -6.71
C ILE A 353 -45.28 15.47 -7.18
N GLY A 354 -44.18 14.73 -7.03
CA GLY A 354 -44.11 13.30 -7.27
C GLY A 354 -43.38 12.94 -8.56
N ILE A 355 -42.03 12.90 -8.52
CA ILE A 355 -41.08 11.99 -9.19
C ILE A 355 -39.65 12.46 -8.82
N VAL A 356 -39.32 12.58 -7.53
CA VAL A 356 -37.93 12.88 -7.08
C VAL A 356 -37.29 11.71 -6.33
N VAL A 357 -38.08 10.73 -5.85
CA VAL A 357 -37.54 9.53 -5.20
C VAL A 357 -37.22 8.42 -6.21
N GLY A 358 -37.92 8.36 -7.34
CA GLY A 358 -37.69 7.36 -8.39
C GLY A 358 -36.43 7.60 -9.22
N VAL A 359 -36.13 8.86 -9.58
CA VAL A 359 -34.99 9.20 -10.44
C VAL A 359 -33.65 9.09 -9.68
N ILE A 360 -33.60 9.44 -8.39
CA ILE A 360 -32.40 9.26 -7.57
C ILE A 360 -32.15 7.78 -7.27
N GLY A 361 -33.20 6.98 -7.02
CA GLY A 361 -33.09 5.54 -6.85
C GLY A 361 -32.59 4.83 -8.12
N VAL A 362 -33.13 5.19 -9.28
CA VAL A 362 -32.73 4.60 -10.57
C VAL A 362 -31.33 5.05 -10.99
N ILE A 363 -30.93 6.30 -10.77
CA ILE A 363 -29.55 6.77 -11.03
C ILE A 363 -28.56 6.10 -10.05
N GLY A 364 -28.94 5.91 -8.78
CA GLY A 364 -28.14 5.19 -7.79
C GLY A 364 -27.95 3.71 -8.14
N ILE A 365 -29.01 3.04 -8.60
CA ILE A 365 -28.97 1.64 -9.05
C ILE A 365 -28.20 1.52 -10.37
N ILE A 366 -28.39 2.42 -11.34
CA ILE A 366 -27.61 2.44 -12.58
C ILE A 366 -26.14 2.74 -12.27
N GLY A 367 -25.83 3.64 -11.34
CA GLY A 367 -24.47 3.90 -10.87
C GLY A 367 -23.85 2.67 -10.19
N ALA A 368 -24.58 1.99 -9.32
CA ALA A 368 -24.13 0.75 -8.68
C ALA A 368 -23.95 -0.40 -9.68
N VAL A 369 -24.85 -0.53 -10.67
CA VAL A 369 -24.73 -1.52 -11.75
C VAL A 369 -23.58 -1.17 -12.69
N ILE A 370 -23.30 0.10 -12.97
CA ILE A 370 -22.12 0.53 -13.74
C ILE A 370 -20.84 0.28 -12.94
N ILE A 371 -20.83 0.48 -11.62
CA ILE A 371 -19.68 0.19 -10.75
C ILE A 371 -19.46 -1.33 -10.64
N VAL A 372 -20.50 -2.12 -10.44
CA VAL A 372 -20.42 -3.59 -10.38
C VAL A 372 -20.07 -4.16 -11.75
N LYS A 373 -20.61 -3.60 -12.84
CA LYS A 373 -20.26 -4.02 -14.21
C LYS A 373 -18.86 -3.57 -14.60
N ARG A 374 -18.36 -2.40 -14.15
CA ARG A 374 -16.94 -2.01 -14.28
C ARG A 374 -16.04 -2.92 -13.44
N ARG A 375 -16.41 -3.25 -12.19
CA ARG A 375 -15.66 -4.19 -11.34
C ARG A 375 -15.64 -5.60 -11.92
N ASN A 376 -16.76 -6.10 -12.44
CA ASN A 376 -16.84 -7.41 -13.08
C ASN A 376 -16.15 -7.42 -14.44
N GLN A 377 -16.22 -6.33 -15.24
CA GLN A 377 -15.43 -6.17 -16.47
C GLN A 377 -13.94 -6.04 -16.18
N GLN A 378 -13.54 -5.46 -15.04
CA GLN A 378 -12.15 -5.40 -14.60
C GLN A 378 -11.67 -6.74 -14.03
N GLN A 379 -12.53 -7.53 -13.40
CA GLN A 379 -12.25 -8.91 -13.01
C GLN A 379 -12.12 -9.82 -14.22
N THR A 380 -13.02 -9.71 -15.21
CA THR A 380 -12.87 -10.46 -16.47
C THR A 380 -11.70 -9.95 -17.30
N GLN A 381 -11.37 -8.65 -17.28
CA GLN A 381 -10.12 -8.17 -17.87
C GLN A 381 -8.89 -8.62 -17.08
N PHE A 382 -8.96 -8.82 -15.76
CA PHE A 382 -7.88 -9.35 -14.93
C PHE A 382 -7.71 -10.87 -15.08
N GLU A 383 -8.79 -11.62 -15.31
CA GLU A 383 -8.81 -13.04 -15.62
C GLU A 383 -8.41 -13.30 -17.08
N ASP A 384 -8.87 -12.51 -18.05
CA ASP A 384 -8.35 -12.51 -19.43
C ASP A 384 -6.91 -11.99 -19.48
N TYR A 385 -6.54 -11.05 -18.60
CA TYR A 385 -5.14 -10.65 -18.41
C TYR A 385 -4.35 -11.81 -17.84
N GLN A 386 -4.77 -12.49 -16.77
CA GLN A 386 -4.09 -13.69 -16.29
C GLN A 386 -4.03 -14.80 -17.34
N THR A 387 -5.07 -15.01 -18.15
CA THR A 387 -5.16 -16.12 -19.11
C THR A 387 -4.40 -15.82 -20.42
N ASN A 388 -4.50 -14.61 -20.98
CA ASN A 388 -3.73 -14.20 -22.16
C ASN A 388 -2.29 -13.76 -21.83
N TYR A 389 -1.99 -13.26 -20.63
CA TYR A 389 -0.62 -12.93 -20.22
C TYR A 389 0.24 -14.19 -20.05
N VAL A 390 -0.37 -15.31 -19.67
CA VAL A 390 0.32 -16.60 -19.53
C VAL A 390 0.73 -17.19 -20.88
N ASP A 391 -0.02 -16.96 -21.96
CA ASP A 391 0.23 -17.60 -23.26
C ASP A 391 1.11 -16.77 -24.24
N VAL A 392 1.17 -15.44 -24.11
CA VAL A 392 1.93 -14.59 -25.07
C VAL A 392 3.28 -14.08 -24.54
N ASN A 393 3.56 -14.18 -23.23
CA ASN A 393 4.71 -13.50 -22.59
C ASN A 393 5.41 -14.33 -21.49
N ALA A 394 5.73 -15.59 -21.77
CA ALA A 394 6.50 -16.48 -20.88
C ALA A 394 7.90 -15.95 -20.42
N GLN A 395 8.31 -14.73 -20.82
CA GLN A 395 9.59 -14.08 -20.49
C GLN A 395 9.50 -12.79 -19.65
N TYR A 396 8.32 -12.39 -19.16
CA TYR A 396 8.13 -11.13 -18.41
C TYR A 396 7.55 -11.33 -16.99
N ARG A 397 8.05 -12.30 -16.23
CA ARG A 397 7.49 -12.61 -14.89
C ARG A 397 7.56 -11.44 -13.92
N TYR A 398 6.43 -10.77 -13.71
CA TYR A 398 5.95 -10.48 -12.36
C TYR A 398 5.05 -11.65 -11.96
N ASP A 399 5.53 -12.48 -11.04
CA ASP A 399 4.82 -13.69 -10.62
C ASP A 399 4.10 -13.43 -9.27
N PRO A 400 2.76 -13.43 -9.21
CA PRO A 400 2.01 -13.37 -7.96
C PRO A 400 2.30 -14.55 -7.01
N ASN A 401 2.83 -15.67 -7.53
CA ASN A 401 3.16 -16.90 -6.82
C ASN A 401 4.67 -17.09 -6.56
N TYR A 402 5.52 -16.09 -6.80
CA TYR A 402 6.94 -16.22 -6.45
C TYR A 402 7.12 -16.25 -4.93
N ASN A 403 7.24 -17.47 -4.41
CA ASN A 403 7.65 -17.73 -3.04
C ASN A 403 9.16 -17.53 -2.94
N ASP A 404 9.59 -16.35 -2.47
CA ASP A 404 10.92 -16.23 -1.90
C ASP A 404 10.97 -17.03 -0.60
N ASN A 405 11.65 -18.18 -0.66
CA ASN A 405 11.79 -19.13 0.43
C ASN A 405 12.92 -18.75 1.42
N THR A 406 13.55 -17.57 1.28
CA THR A 406 14.79 -17.24 1.99
C THR A 406 14.66 -16.23 3.13
N GLY A 407 13.47 -15.72 3.41
CA GLY A 407 13.27 -14.75 4.49
C GLY A 407 13.90 -13.37 4.24
N ASN A 408 14.63 -13.19 3.14
CA ASN A 408 14.84 -11.88 2.55
C ASN A 408 13.48 -11.41 2.00
N SER A 409 13.04 -10.23 2.41
CA SER A 409 11.98 -9.52 1.70
C SER A 409 12.47 -9.31 0.26
N SER A 410 12.06 -10.15 -0.68
CA SER A 410 12.25 -9.89 -2.11
C SER A 410 11.45 -8.64 -2.48
N LEU A 411 12.12 -7.51 -2.25
CA LEU A 411 11.91 -6.24 -2.91
C LEU A 411 12.47 -6.28 -4.36
N LYS A 412 12.79 -7.46 -4.89
CA LYS A 412 13.23 -7.61 -6.28
C LYS A 412 12.06 -7.33 -7.23
#